data_AF-A0A0K0DJM8-F1
#
_entry.id   AF-A0A0K0DJM8-F1
#
_cell.length_a   1.000
_cell.length_b   1.000
_cell.length_c   1.000
_cell.angle_alpha   90.00
_cell.angle_beta   90.00
_cell.angle_gamma   90.00
#
_symmetry.space_group_name_H-M   'P 1'
#
loop_
_entity.id
_entity.type
_entity.pdbx_description
1 polymer ?
#
loop_
_entity_poly.entity_id
_entity_poly.type
_entity_poly.pdbx_seq_one_letter_code
_entity_poly.pdbx_strand_id
1 'polypeptide(L)'
;MGDSSSSTGEKRAHDMSLEGVENLPVEHDSKATTGERSEYVVVADSSGEAMELPTAPDNTLFMTTLQSSYPGATGMKFKNPKTGALRAVAVDASGTKLLPPSDGWDDKVFTVITSNARSERGTMSLRP
;
A
#
# COMPACT_ATOMS: atom_id res chain seq x y z
N MET A 1 -68.26 20.15 -33.78
CA MET A 1 -68.54 20.65 -32.43
C MET A 1 -69.08 19.49 -31.62
N GLY A 2 -68.39 19.09 -30.55
CA GLY A 2 -68.80 18.12 -29.50
C GLY A 2 -69.05 16.67 -29.95
N ASP A 3 -68.82 15.62 -29.18
CA ASP A 3 -68.20 15.42 -27.86
C ASP A 3 -68.09 13.91 -27.58
N SER A 4 -67.05 13.55 -26.82
CA SER A 4 -66.98 12.53 -25.76
C SER A 4 -67.39 11.04 -25.98
N SER A 5 -66.34 10.20 -25.95
CA SER A 5 -66.08 9.06 -25.03
C SER A 5 -67.11 7.95 -24.80
N SER A 6 -66.70 6.68 -25.01
CA SER A 6 -66.46 5.72 -23.90
C SER A 6 -65.80 4.40 -24.30
N SER A 7 -65.06 3.89 -23.32
CA SER A 7 -64.14 2.74 -23.27
C SER A 7 -64.83 1.36 -23.28
N THR A 8 -64.15 0.34 -23.79
CA THR A 8 -64.27 -1.03 -23.28
C THR A 8 -62.92 -1.73 -23.44
N GLY A 9 -62.34 -2.16 -22.32
CA GLY A 9 -61.03 -2.80 -22.24
C GLY A 9 -61.09 -4.32 -22.25
N GLU A 10 -60.05 -4.96 -22.79
CA GLU A 10 -59.80 -6.39 -22.70
C GLU A 10 -58.31 -6.71 -22.44
N LYS A 11 -57.98 -6.79 -21.14
CA LYS A 11 -57.24 -7.84 -20.42
C LYS A 11 -56.26 -8.75 -21.21
N ARG A 12 -54.98 -8.71 -20.81
CA ARG A 12 -54.16 -9.93 -20.60
C ARG A 12 -53.06 -9.69 -19.56
N ALA A 13 -53.06 -10.53 -18.54
CA ALA A 13 -52.19 -10.51 -17.36
C ALA A 13 -50.87 -11.30 -17.56
N HIS A 14 -50.05 -11.30 -16.50
CA HIS A 14 -48.68 -11.82 -16.25
C HIS A 14 -47.60 -10.74 -16.49
N ASP A 15 -47.12 -10.01 -15.48
CA ASP A 15 -46.35 -10.44 -14.29
C ASP A 15 -45.18 -11.35 -14.66
N MET A 16 -44.00 -10.76 -14.76
CA MET A 16 -42.73 -11.27 -14.20
C MET A 16 -41.82 -10.07 -13.97
N SER A 17 -41.87 -9.52 -12.75
CA SER A 17 -40.77 -8.73 -12.21
C SER A 17 -39.62 -9.70 -11.91
N LEU A 18 -38.48 -9.51 -12.56
CA LEU A 18 -37.19 -10.10 -12.19
C LEU A 18 -36.16 -8.99 -12.42
N GLU A 19 -36.01 -8.13 -11.41
CA GLU A 19 -34.96 -8.20 -10.39
C GLU A 19 -33.63 -7.64 -10.90
N GLY A 20 -33.15 -6.65 -10.14
CA GLY A 20 -31.92 -5.94 -10.42
C GLY A 20 -30.77 -6.90 -10.56
N VAL A 21 -30.04 -6.77 -11.66
CA VAL A 21 -28.64 -7.19 -11.68
C VAL A 21 -27.89 -6.21 -10.80
N GLU A 22 -27.89 -6.55 -9.52
CA GLU A 22 -27.05 -5.97 -8.50
C GLU A 22 -25.62 -5.92 -9.02
N ASN A 23 -24.97 -4.78 -8.75
CA ASN A 23 -23.54 -4.63 -8.78
C ASN A 23 -22.87 -5.88 -8.19
N LEU A 24 -22.18 -6.64 -9.01
CA LEU A 24 -21.13 -7.52 -8.52
C LEU A 24 -19.96 -6.61 -8.14
N PRO A 25 -19.66 -6.37 -6.85
CA PRO A 25 -18.30 -6.01 -6.52
C PRO A 25 -17.44 -7.17 -7.01
N VAL A 26 -16.48 -6.87 -7.88
CA VAL A 26 -15.41 -7.80 -8.21
C VAL A 26 -14.68 -8.05 -6.89
N GLU A 27 -15.04 -9.15 -6.23
CA GLU A 27 -14.39 -9.66 -5.03
C GLU A 27 -12.99 -10.11 -5.44
N HIS A 28 -12.08 -9.13 -5.49
CA HIS A 28 -10.66 -9.41 -5.41
C HIS A 28 -10.43 -9.88 -3.97
N ASP A 29 -10.47 -11.21 -3.78
CA ASP A 29 -9.96 -11.91 -2.60
C ASP A 29 -8.46 -11.60 -2.46
N SER A 30 -8.18 -10.41 -1.95
CA SER A 30 -6.93 -10.13 -1.28
C SER A 30 -7.29 -10.30 0.17
N LYS A 31 -7.03 -11.50 0.71
CA LYS A 31 -7.01 -11.77 2.13
C LYS A 31 -6.01 -10.81 2.79
N ALA A 32 -6.43 -9.58 2.99
CA ALA A 32 -5.74 -8.59 3.78
C ALA A 32 -5.85 -9.10 5.21
N THR A 33 -4.78 -9.72 5.67
CA THR A 33 -4.42 -9.74 7.08
C THR A 33 -4.89 -8.42 7.68
N THR A 34 -5.81 -8.49 8.64
CA THR A 34 -6.27 -7.39 9.50
C THR A 34 -5.07 -6.83 10.28
N GLY A 35 -4.16 -6.17 9.58
CA GLY A 35 -3.13 -5.32 10.14
C GLY A 35 -3.70 -3.92 10.20
N GLU A 36 -3.56 -3.27 11.36
CA GLU A 36 -3.83 -1.85 11.49
C GLU A 36 -3.12 -1.08 10.37
N ARG A 37 -3.86 -0.20 9.71
CA ARG A 37 -3.31 0.64 8.65
C ARG A 37 -2.58 1.81 9.29
N SER A 38 -1.25 1.73 9.35
CA SER A 38 -0.38 2.84 9.72
C SER A 38 -0.29 3.87 8.60
N GLU A 39 -0.47 5.17 8.92
CA GLU A 39 -0.32 6.29 7.96
C GLU A 39 1.14 6.63 7.64
N TYR A 40 2.04 6.24 8.53
CA TYR A 40 3.48 6.45 8.41
C TYR A 40 4.27 5.25 8.91
N VAL A 41 5.55 5.23 8.58
CA VAL A 41 6.53 4.27 9.10
C VAL A 41 7.77 5.02 9.57
N VAL A 42 8.27 4.66 10.75
CA VAL A 42 9.46 5.26 11.34
C VAL A 42 10.70 4.56 10.81
N VAL A 43 11.53 5.28 10.06
CA VAL A 43 12.76 4.77 9.45
C VAL A 43 13.95 5.52 10.00
N ALA A 44 14.98 4.82 10.45
CA ALA A 44 16.26 5.35 10.88
C ALA A 44 17.39 4.98 9.91
N ASP A 45 18.39 5.86 9.86
CA ASP A 45 19.64 5.61 9.14
C ASP A 45 20.70 4.90 10.01
N SER A 46 21.93 4.85 9.51
CA SER A 46 23.08 4.35 10.28
C SER A 46 23.56 5.30 11.39
N SER A 47 23.16 6.58 11.36
CA SER A 47 23.48 7.55 12.40
C SER A 47 22.53 7.45 13.60
N GLY A 48 21.37 6.81 13.40
CA GLY A 48 20.34 6.61 14.42
C GLY A 48 19.27 7.69 14.44
N GLU A 49 19.31 8.64 13.49
CA GLU A 49 18.26 9.64 13.31
C GLU A 49 17.05 8.99 12.63
N ALA A 50 15.88 9.07 13.28
CA ALA A 50 14.65 8.47 12.80
C ALA A 50 13.73 9.53 12.17
N MET A 51 13.12 9.18 11.04
CA MET A 51 12.18 9.99 10.27
C MET A 51 10.93 9.19 9.92
N GLU A 52 9.78 9.82 10.00
CA GLU A 52 8.50 9.26 9.56
C GLU A 52 8.34 9.42 8.05
N LEU A 53 8.07 8.31 7.36
CA LEU A 53 7.76 8.30 5.94
C LEU A 53 6.29 7.93 5.71
N PRO A 54 5.59 8.61 4.79
CA PRO A 54 4.19 8.32 4.52
C PRO A 54 4.02 6.95 3.84
N THR A 55 3.01 6.19 4.26
CA THR A 55 2.60 4.95 3.60
C THR A 55 1.59 5.23 2.48
N ALA A 56 1.48 4.29 1.55
CA ALA A 56 0.49 4.31 0.51
C ALA A 56 -0.89 3.83 1.02
N PRO A 57 -1.99 4.07 0.27
CA PRO A 57 -3.33 3.66 0.70
C PRO A 57 -3.52 2.16 0.91
N ASP A 58 -2.66 1.34 0.29
CA ASP A 58 -2.61 -0.12 0.43
C ASP A 58 -1.72 -0.58 1.60
N ASN A 59 -1.33 0.35 2.50
CA ASN A 59 -0.44 0.11 3.65
C ASN A 59 0.97 -0.37 3.26
N THR A 60 1.39 -0.16 2.00
CA THR A 60 2.77 -0.37 1.57
C THR A 60 3.59 0.91 1.68
N LEU A 61 4.91 0.81 1.63
CA LEU A 61 5.79 1.96 1.45
C LEU A 61 6.43 1.89 0.06
N PHE A 62 6.34 2.97 -0.72
CA PHE A 62 7.04 3.02 -2.00
C PHE A 62 8.56 3.09 -1.80
N MET A 63 9.31 2.31 -2.58
CA MET A 63 10.78 2.36 -2.61
C MET A 63 11.27 3.77 -3.00
N THR A 64 10.55 4.47 -3.86
CA THR A 64 10.86 5.86 -4.25
C THR A 64 10.75 6.83 -3.08
N THR A 65 9.74 6.67 -2.21
CA THR A 65 9.62 7.45 -0.96
C THR A 65 10.83 7.19 -0.06
N LEU A 66 11.21 5.93 0.12
CA LEU A 66 12.39 5.56 0.91
C LEU A 66 13.67 6.18 0.33
N GLN A 67 13.87 6.07 -0.99
CA GLN A 67 15.06 6.58 -1.68
C GLN A 67 15.13 8.11 -1.72
N SER A 68 13.99 8.80 -1.64
CA SER A 68 13.93 10.26 -1.58
C SER A 68 14.54 10.79 -0.28
N SER A 69 14.27 10.12 0.84
CA SER A 69 14.86 10.46 2.15
C SER A 69 16.24 9.82 2.34
N TYR A 70 16.46 8.63 1.78
CA TYR A 70 17.68 7.85 1.93
C TYR A 70 18.26 7.45 0.57
N PRO A 71 19.07 8.33 -0.06
CA PRO A 71 19.67 8.04 -1.35
C PRO A 71 20.48 6.74 -1.35
N GLY A 72 20.20 5.86 -2.31
CA GLY A 72 20.87 4.56 -2.42
C GLY A 72 20.30 3.46 -1.52
N ALA A 73 19.16 3.70 -0.87
CA ALA A 73 18.40 2.66 -0.19
C ALA A 73 17.98 1.56 -1.16
N THR A 74 18.21 0.31 -0.77
CA THR A 74 17.78 -0.90 -1.48
C THR A 74 16.70 -1.67 -0.72
N GLY A 75 16.39 -1.25 0.52
CA GLY A 75 15.37 -1.86 1.36
C GLY A 75 15.48 -1.38 2.81
N MET A 76 14.81 -2.08 3.71
CA MET A 76 14.86 -1.79 5.15
C MET A 76 14.73 -3.08 5.97
N LYS A 77 15.15 -3.01 7.23
CA LYS A 77 15.09 -4.09 8.22
C LYS A 77 14.67 -3.55 9.57
N PHE A 78 14.19 -4.40 10.45
CA PHE A 78 13.90 -4.03 11.84
C PHE A 78 14.36 -5.12 12.78
N LYS A 79 14.54 -4.79 14.06
CA LYS A 79 14.84 -5.79 15.09
C LYS A 79 13.53 -6.50 15.47
N ASN A 80 13.47 -7.81 15.28
CA ASN A 80 12.30 -8.59 15.64
C ASN A 80 12.25 -8.74 17.17
N PRO A 81 11.22 -8.20 17.87
CA PRO A 81 11.15 -8.24 19.33
C PRO A 81 11.05 -9.68 19.87
N LYS A 82 10.51 -10.62 19.08
CA LYS A 82 10.32 -12.02 19.51
C LYS A 82 11.60 -12.85 19.50
N THR A 83 12.55 -12.52 18.62
CA THR A 83 13.77 -13.34 18.40
C THR A 83 15.06 -12.57 18.64
N GLY A 84 15.01 -11.24 18.72
CA GLY A 84 16.18 -10.37 18.80
C GLY A 84 16.95 -10.21 17.48
N ALA A 85 16.66 -11.02 16.46
CA ALA A 85 17.33 -10.98 15.16
C ALA A 85 16.84 -9.81 14.29
N LEU A 86 17.66 -9.42 13.32
CA LEU A 86 17.26 -8.47 12.27
C LEU A 86 16.36 -9.19 11.26
N ARG A 87 15.21 -8.59 10.97
CA ARG A 87 14.24 -9.07 9.98
C ARG A 87 14.17 -8.08 8.83
N ALA A 88 14.40 -8.56 7.61
CA ALA A 88 14.22 -7.76 6.41
C ALA A 88 12.73 -7.55 6.12
N VAL A 89 12.38 -6.38 5.60
CA VAL A 89 11.05 -6.09 5.07
C VAL A 89 10.95 -6.65 3.66
N ALA A 90 9.84 -7.31 3.36
CA ALA A 90 9.60 -7.89 2.05
C ALA A 90 9.42 -6.78 1.01
N VAL A 91 9.94 -7.01 -0.20
CA VAL A 91 9.69 -6.17 -1.36
C VAL A 91 8.76 -6.93 -2.28
N ASP A 92 7.83 -6.22 -2.91
CA ASP A 92 6.93 -6.80 -3.89
C ASP A 92 7.68 -7.34 -5.13
N ALA A 93 7.00 -8.13 -5.96
CA ALA A 93 7.61 -8.76 -7.12
C ALA A 93 8.17 -7.76 -8.14
N SER A 94 7.65 -6.52 -8.17
CA SER A 94 8.15 -5.47 -9.05
C SER A 94 9.38 -4.73 -8.50
N GLY A 95 9.71 -4.90 -7.22
CA GLY A 95 10.82 -4.18 -6.60
C GLY A 95 10.49 -2.73 -6.21
N THR A 96 9.23 -2.31 -6.30
CA THR A 96 8.81 -0.91 -6.16
C THR A 96 8.16 -0.59 -4.82
N LYS A 97 7.68 -1.60 -4.10
CA LYS A 97 6.94 -1.44 -2.84
C LYS A 97 7.49 -2.35 -1.75
N LEU A 98 7.62 -1.81 -0.55
CA LEU A 98 7.88 -2.52 0.68
C LEU A 98 6.56 -2.92 1.30
N LEU A 99 6.41 -4.22 1.55
CA LEU A 99 5.20 -4.80 2.10
C LEU A 99 5.21 -4.75 3.63
N PRO A 100 4.07 -4.45 4.28
CA PRO A 100 3.99 -4.43 5.73
C PRO A 100 4.38 -5.80 6.31
N PRO A 101 5.15 -5.83 7.41
CA PRO A 101 5.28 -7.04 8.21
C PRO A 101 3.90 -7.55 8.65
N SER A 102 3.78 -8.83 8.97
CA SER A 102 2.51 -9.41 9.48
C SER A 102 1.99 -8.78 10.77
N ASP A 103 2.83 -7.99 11.45
CA ASP A 103 2.56 -7.30 12.71
C ASP A 103 2.39 -5.78 12.50
N GLY A 104 2.33 -5.31 11.24
CA GLY A 104 2.23 -3.89 10.89
C GLY A 104 3.55 -3.11 10.94
N TRP A 105 3.44 -1.80 10.69
CA TRP A 105 4.55 -0.84 10.80
C TRP A 105 4.70 -0.27 12.21
N ASP A 106 3.63 -0.28 12.99
CA ASP A 106 3.56 0.37 14.29
C ASP A 106 4.48 -0.27 15.34
N ASP A 107 4.86 0.55 16.34
CA ASP A 107 5.75 0.21 17.45
C ASP A 107 7.14 -0.31 17.02
N LYS A 108 7.61 0.05 15.81
CA LYS A 108 8.88 -0.42 15.26
C LYS A 108 9.64 0.72 14.58
N VAL A 109 10.95 0.69 14.77
CA VAL A 109 11.89 1.54 14.02
C VAL A 109 12.61 0.67 13.00
N PHE A 110 12.49 1.04 11.74
CA PHE A 110 13.10 0.33 10.62
C PHE A 110 14.44 0.97 10.28
N THR A 111 15.50 0.20 10.17
CA THR A 111 16.79 0.69 9.68
C THR A 111 16.87 0.51 8.17
N VAL A 112 17.25 1.57 7.46
CA VAL A 112 17.50 1.50 6.01
C VAL A 112 18.65 0.54 5.70
N ILE A 113 18.53 -0.18 4.59
CA ILE A 113 19.62 -0.98 4.01
C ILE A 113 20.12 -0.22 2.79
N THR A 114 21.36 0.24 2.86
CA THR A 114 22.06 0.85 1.73
C THR A 114 23.16 -0.10 1.27
N SER A 115 23.32 -0.24 -0.05
CA SER A 115 24.46 -0.94 -0.61
C SER A 115 25.65 0.03 -0.61
N ASN A 116 26.67 -0.22 0.20
CA ASN A 116 27.91 0.57 0.24
C ASN A 116 28.69 0.62 -1.10
N ALA A 117 28.19 -0.01 -2.16
CA ALA A 117 28.85 -0.14 -3.45
C ALA A 117 29.07 1.17 -4.23
N ARG A 118 28.57 2.33 -3.75
CA ARG A 118 28.79 3.62 -4.45
C ARG A 118 29.20 4.81 -3.59
N SER A 119 29.32 4.67 -2.27
CA SER A 119 29.73 5.79 -1.41
C SER A 119 31.21 6.16 -1.57
N GLU A 120 32.01 5.35 -2.28
CA GLU A 120 33.43 5.62 -2.58
C GLU A 120 33.65 6.37 -3.92
N ARG A 121 32.68 7.16 -4.37
CA ARG A 121 32.80 8.00 -5.58
C ARG A 121 32.61 9.50 -5.29
N GLY A 122 32.81 9.91 -4.04
CA GLY A 122 32.62 11.30 -3.59
C GLY A 122 33.86 12.01 -3.03
N THR A 123 35.00 11.32 -2.85
CA THR A 123 36.24 11.96 -2.35
C THR A 123 37.40 11.83 -3.34
N MET A 124 37.17 12.19 -4.61
CA MET A 124 38.28 12.69 -5.41
C MET A 124 38.40 14.18 -5.13
N SER A 125 39.04 14.48 -3.99
CA SER A 125 39.54 15.80 -3.68
C SER A 125 40.57 16.16 -4.76
N LEU A 126 40.12 16.88 -5.78
CA LEU A 126 41.02 17.63 -6.69
C LEU A 126 41.68 18.70 -5.83
N ARG A 127 42.85 18.36 -5.29
CA ARG A 127 43.76 19.32 -4.68
C ARG A 127 44.39 20.16 -5.79
N PRO A 128 44.60 21.46 -5.55
CA PRO A 128 44.89 22.48 -6.56
C PRO A 128 46.20 22.26 -7.32
#